data_AF-A0A2Z2M4Q6-F1
#
_entry.id   AF-A0A2Z2M4Q6-F1
#
_cell.length_a   1.000
_cell.length_b   1.000
_cell.length_c   1.000
_cell.angle_alpha   90.00
_cell.angle_beta   90.00
_cell.angle_gamma   90.00
#
_symmetry.space_group_name_H-M   'P 1'
#
loop_
_entity.id
_entity.type
_entity.pdbx_description
1 polymer ?
#
loop_
_entity_poly.entity_id
_entity_poly.type
_entity_poly.pdbx_seq_one_letter_code
_entity_poly.pdbx_strand_id
1 'polypeptide(L)'
;MSNLSPELREYMEKVIEALKNRPVKEVLSYAIFNEKDEVEYYRKLAEHAGRESIKVLFIQMAEESQEHYDRLYSLFKKLYPDEEPVKVDAPPVEVAPLYPKFETVDDYLEALEYCMQSELFAKETYEVLALKAENEESRVLFAQLAEMEKDHYLRLKKLYDLLTSFKRQKLLPEELEPGGYLFKDRTKARYLLLDLLPKSKEAHVFTRENPEKTREWFKRDDINIVWVTNLPGKGRISPKMLAESDGFLCGVLEQRNVVVLIENFEILTLITDFRKLFECVSRLRDIAVNSGSYLLVHAKREALGEKEWALLESELEVVD
;
A
#
# COMPACT_ATOMS: atom_id res chain seq x y z
N MET A 1 -15.47 9.18 17.80
CA MET A 1 -16.73 8.87 18.51
C MET A 1 -18.03 9.28 17.79
N SER A 2 -18.11 10.33 16.95
CA SER A 2 -19.43 10.83 16.49
C SER A 2 -20.12 10.05 15.35
N ASN A 3 -19.47 9.10 14.67
CA ASN A 3 -20.02 8.44 13.47
C ASN A 3 -20.29 6.92 13.58
N LEU A 4 -20.05 6.29 14.74
CA LEU A 4 -20.36 4.86 14.93
C LEU A 4 -21.87 4.66 15.08
N SER A 5 -22.41 3.61 14.45
CA SER A 5 -23.81 3.17 14.64
C SER A 5 -24.05 2.77 16.11
N PRO A 6 -25.31 2.81 16.59
CA PRO A 6 -25.64 2.35 17.95
C PRO A 6 -25.14 0.93 18.25
N GLU A 7 -25.25 0.02 17.28
CA GLU A 7 -24.82 -1.37 17.43
C GLU A 7 -23.30 -1.48 17.59
N LEU A 8 -22.53 -0.73 16.78
CA LEU A 8 -21.07 -0.72 16.88
C LEU A 8 -20.59 -0.08 18.19
N ARG A 9 -21.30 0.92 18.72
CA ARG A 9 -20.98 1.49 20.04
C ARG A 9 -21.19 0.48 21.16
N GLU A 10 -22.32 -0.24 21.12
CA GLU A 10 -22.58 -1.30 22.10
C GLU A 10 -21.53 -2.42 22.01
N TYR A 11 -21.12 -2.78 20.80
CA TYR A 11 -20.05 -3.77 20.59
C TYR A 11 -18.69 -3.28 21.14
N MET A 12 -18.32 -2.04 20.84
CA MET A 12 -17.10 -1.41 21.38
C MET A 12 -17.11 -1.37 22.91
N GLU A 13 -18.24 -1.01 23.53
CA GLU A 13 -18.39 -1.03 24.99
C GLU A 13 -18.17 -2.43 25.56
N LYS A 14 -18.69 -3.49 24.92
CA LYS A 14 -18.46 -4.88 25.33
C LYS A 14 -16.97 -5.25 25.29
N VAL A 15 -16.26 -4.88 24.23
CA VAL A 15 -14.81 -5.10 24.10
C VAL A 15 -14.06 -4.34 25.19
N ILE A 16 -14.40 -3.06 25.40
CA ILE A 16 -13.76 -2.22 26.43
C ILE A 16 -13.94 -2.82 27.82
N GLU A 17 -15.15 -3.19 28.20
CA GLU A 17 -15.44 -3.75 29.52
C GLU A 17 -14.72 -5.10 29.73
N ALA A 18 -14.58 -5.91 28.69
CA ALA A 18 -13.87 -7.18 28.76
C ALA A 18 -12.35 -7.02 28.94
N LEU A 19 -11.76 -5.94 28.43
CA LEU A 19 -10.31 -5.78 28.32
C LEU A 19 -9.68 -4.72 29.25
N LYS A 20 -10.40 -3.68 29.66
CA LYS A 20 -9.82 -2.53 30.39
C LYS A 20 -9.09 -2.88 31.70
N ASN A 21 -9.51 -3.95 32.38
CA ASN A 21 -8.94 -4.37 33.66
C ASN A 21 -8.01 -5.60 33.51
N ARG A 22 -7.74 -6.03 32.28
CA ARG A 22 -6.93 -7.22 32.01
C ARG A 22 -5.45 -6.89 32.20
N PRO A 23 -4.68 -7.79 32.85
CA PRO A 23 -3.23 -7.64 32.95
C PRO A 23 -2.59 -7.76 31.56
N VAL A 24 -1.40 -7.17 31.38
CA VAL A 24 -0.71 -7.14 30.09
C VAL A 24 -0.52 -8.52 29.46
N LYS A 25 -0.34 -9.58 30.26
CA LYS A 25 -0.25 -10.97 29.76
C LYS A 25 -1.49 -11.41 28.96
N GLU A 26 -2.67 -11.09 29.47
CA GLU A 26 -3.93 -11.42 28.81
C GLU A 26 -4.15 -10.52 27.59
N VAL A 27 -3.84 -9.22 27.69
CA VAL A 27 -3.92 -8.31 26.53
C VAL A 27 -2.99 -8.76 25.41
N LEU A 28 -1.77 -9.18 25.74
CA LEU A 28 -0.80 -9.70 24.78
C LEU A 28 -1.29 -11.01 24.16
N SER A 29 -1.88 -11.90 24.95
CA SER A 29 -2.49 -13.13 24.42
C SER A 29 -3.64 -12.81 23.47
N TYR A 30 -4.52 -11.88 23.85
CA TYR A 30 -5.65 -11.43 23.02
C TYR A 30 -5.17 -10.89 21.67
N ALA A 31 -4.19 -9.99 21.66
CA ALA A 31 -3.61 -9.44 20.43
C ALA A 31 -3.00 -10.53 19.53
N ILE A 32 -2.25 -11.49 20.10
CA ILE A 32 -1.69 -12.62 19.34
C ILE A 32 -2.77 -13.44 18.63
N PHE A 33 -3.92 -13.68 19.26
CA PHE A 33 -5.00 -14.44 18.61
C PHE A 33 -5.71 -13.63 17.53
N ASN A 34 -5.92 -12.32 17.75
CA ASN A 34 -6.52 -11.45 16.75
C ASN A 34 -5.66 -11.33 15.48
N GLU A 35 -4.37 -11.05 15.64
CA GLU A 35 -3.41 -10.98 14.53
C GLU A 35 -3.40 -12.26 13.70
N LYS A 36 -3.49 -13.42 14.37
CA LYS A 36 -3.60 -14.71 13.67
C LYS A 36 -4.89 -14.83 12.86
N ASP A 37 -6.02 -14.39 13.42
CA ASP A 37 -7.30 -14.41 12.74
C ASP A 37 -7.30 -13.42 11.54
N GLU A 38 -6.62 -12.28 11.67
CA GLU A 38 -6.43 -11.27 10.61
C GLU A 38 -5.56 -11.80 9.46
N VAL A 39 -4.46 -12.50 9.77
CA VAL A 39 -3.64 -13.21 8.77
C VAL A 39 -4.49 -14.17 7.93
N GLU A 40 -5.33 -14.98 8.58
CA GLU A 40 -6.22 -15.92 7.88
C GLU A 40 -7.27 -15.19 7.03
N TYR A 41 -7.78 -14.07 7.53
CA TYR A 41 -8.77 -13.24 6.84
C TYR A 41 -8.19 -12.63 5.56
N TYR A 42 -7.06 -11.93 5.63
CA TYR A 42 -6.45 -11.31 4.45
C TYR A 42 -5.91 -12.32 3.45
N ARG A 43 -5.41 -13.48 3.88
CA ARG A 43 -5.06 -14.57 2.95
C ARG A 43 -6.28 -15.03 2.14
N LYS A 44 -7.43 -15.22 2.78
CA LYS A 44 -8.67 -15.58 2.07
C LYS A 44 -9.12 -14.48 1.10
N LEU A 45 -9.03 -13.21 1.48
CA LEU A 45 -9.36 -12.10 0.58
C LEU A 45 -8.42 -12.07 -0.64
N ALA A 46 -7.12 -12.28 -0.43
CA ALA A 46 -6.13 -12.34 -1.51
C ALA A 46 -6.38 -13.50 -2.49
N GLU A 47 -6.85 -14.65 -2.00
CA GLU A 47 -7.22 -15.80 -2.85
C GLU A 47 -8.40 -15.50 -3.79
N HIS A 48 -9.34 -14.69 -3.35
CA HIS A 48 -10.55 -14.35 -4.11
C HIS A 48 -10.41 -13.08 -4.96
N ALA A 49 -9.38 -12.27 -4.71
CA ALA A 49 -9.13 -11.05 -5.47
C ALA A 49 -8.62 -11.35 -6.89
N GLY A 50 -9.40 -10.97 -7.90
CA GLY A 50 -9.00 -11.05 -9.31
C GLY A 50 -8.13 -9.88 -9.78
N ARG A 51 -8.28 -8.70 -9.16
CA ARG A 51 -7.48 -7.50 -9.46
C ARG A 51 -6.10 -7.59 -8.80
N GLU A 52 -5.03 -7.41 -9.58
CA GLU A 52 -3.64 -7.58 -9.12
C GLU A 52 -3.28 -6.62 -7.98
N SER A 53 -3.66 -5.34 -8.03
CA SER A 53 -3.40 -4.40 -6.93
C SER A 53 -4.07 -4.81 -5.61
N ILE A 54 -5.31 -5.30 -5.67
CA ILE A 54 -6.08 -5.75 -4.51
C ILE A 54 -5.45 -7.02 -3.94
N LYS A 55 -5.12 -7.97 -4.80
CA LYS A 55 -4.46 -9.21 -4.40
C LYS A 55 -3.13 -8.94 -3.70
N VAL A 56 -2.27 -8.11 -4.28
CA VAL A 56 -0.98 -7.74 -3.68
C VAL A 56 -1.19 -6.99 -2.37
N LEU A 57 -2.15 -6.06 -2.29
CA LEU A 57 -2.49 -5.39 -1.04
C LEU A 57 -2.85 -6.39 0.06
N PHE A 58 -3.78 -7.31 -0.19
CA PHE A 58 -4.19 -8.28 0.84
C PHE A 58 -3.08 -9.28 1.20
N ILE A 59 -2.20 -9.66 0.26
CA ILE A 59 -0.98 -10.42 0.59
C ILE A 59 -0.10 -9.62 1.55
N GLN A 60 0.14 -8.34 1.27
CA GLN A 60 0.95 -7.47 2.13
C GLN A 60 0.34 -7.34 3.53
N MET A 61 -0.97 -7.12 3.64
CA MET A 61 -1.67 -7.04 4.93
C MET A 61 -1.49 -8.33 5.72
N ALA A 62 -1.71 -9.49 5.09
CA ALA A 62 -1.55 -10.78 5.75
C ALA A 62 -0.11 -11.07 6.22
N GLU A 63 0.90 -10.56 5.53
CA GLU A 63 2.29 -10.72 5.95
C GLU A 63 2.67 -9.74 7.06
N GLU A 64 2.17 -8.50 7.00
CA GLU A 64 2.39 -7.50 8.06
C GLU A 64 1.77 -7.95 9.39
N SER A 65 0.53 -8.45 9.37
CA SER A 65 -0.12 -9.09 10.54
C SER A 65 0.63 -10.34 11.00
N GLN A 66 1.26 -11.11 10.09
CA GLN A 66 2.08 -12.26 10.48
C GLN A 66 3.36 -11.79 11.20
N GLU A 67 3.99 -10.72 10.74
CA GLU A 67 5.14 -10.10 11.43
C GLU A 67 4.75 -9.55 12.80
N HIS A 68 3.55 -8.97 12.93
CA HIS A 68 3.00 -8.50 14.20
C HIS A 68 2.73 -9.66 15.16
N TYR A 69 2.07 -10.72 14.69
CA TYR A 69 1.90 -11.98 15.41
C TYR A 69 3.24 -12.50 15.94
N ASP A 70 4.24 -12.65 15.06
CA ASP A 70 5.55 -13.21 15.41
C ASP A 70 6.26 -12.35 16.46
N ARG A 71 6.16 -11.02 16.34
CA ARG A 71 6.73 -10.06 17.29
C ARG A 71 6.04 -10.12 18.65
N LEU A 72 4.71 -10.16 18.68
CA LEU A 72 3.94 -10.24 19.92
C LEU A 72 4.14 -11.59 20.62
N TYR A 73 4.16 -12.68 19.85
CA TYR A 73 4.44 -14.03 20.37
C TYR A 73 5.86 -14.12 20.93
N SER A 74 6.85 -13.58 20.22
CA SER A 74 8.24 -13.51 20.70
C SER A 74 8.35 -12.68 22.00
N LEU A 75 7.62 -11.57 22.09
CA LEU A 75 7.54 -10.78 23.31
C LEU A 75 6.90 -11.57 24.46
N PHE A 76 5.81 -12.29 24.18
CA PHE A 76 5.14 -13.13 25.17
C PHE A 76 6.09 -14.19 25.74
N LYS A 77 6.77 -14.96 24.87
CA LYS A 77 7.74 -15.98 25.31
C LYS A 77 8.93 -15.40 26.05
N LYS A 78 9.34 -14.17 25.75
CA LYS A 78 10.40 -13.49 26.49
C LYS A 78 9.97 -13.10 27.91
N LEU A 79 8.72 -12.67 28.08
CA LEU A 79 8.17 -12.25 29.38
C LEU A 79 7.67 -13.44 30.22
N TYR A 80 7.17 -14.50 29.56
CA TYR A 80 6.58 -15.69 30.16
C TYR A 80 7.13 -16.97 29.50
N PRO A 81 8.41 -17.35 29.75
CA PRO A 81 9.09 -18.42 29.01
C PRO A 81 8.41 -19.79 29.09
N ASP A 82 7.84 -20.12 30.25
CA ASP A 82 7.23 -21.42 30.54
C ASP A 82 5.72 -21.47 30.27
N GLU A 83 5.14 -20.37 29.74
CA GLU A 83 3.72 -20.26 29.45
C GLU A 83 3.46 -20.16 27.95
N GLU A 84 2.23 -20.46 27.54
CA GLU A 84 1.73 -20.22 26.18
C GLU A 84 0.57 -19.20 26.22
N PRO A 85 0.40 -18.38 25.17
CA PRO A 85 -0.77 -17.52 25.04
C PRO A 85 -2.06 -18.36 25.08
N VAL A 86 -3.02 -17.92 25.89
CA VAL A 86 -4.34 -18.55 25.98
C VAL A 86 -5.40 -17.61 25.44
N LYS A 87 -6.40 -18.16 24.75
CA LYS A 87 -7.50 -17.37 24.21
C LYS A 87 -8.25 -16.68 25.35
N VAL A 88 -8.32 -15.36 25.29
CA VAL A 88 -9.03 -14.53 26.27
C VAL A 88 -10.52 -14.53 25.95
N ASP A 89 -11.35 -14.62 26.99
CA ASP A 89 -12.81 -14.46 26.87
C ASP A 89 -13.16 -12.98 26.70
N ALA A 90 -13.01 -12.50 25.46
CA ALA A 90 -13.37 -11.17 25.01
C ALA A 90 -13.83 -11.25 23.54
N PRO A 91 -14.78 -10.40 23.10
CA PRO A 91 -15.15 -10.34 21.69
C PRO A 91 -13.95 -9.90 20.84
N PRO A 92 -13.79 -10.41 19.61
CA PRO A 92 -12.73 -9.95 18.70
C PRO A 92 -12.96 -8.48 18.34
N VAL A 93 -11.91 -7.67 18.36
CA VAL A 93 -12.01 -6.25 18.05
C VAL A 93 -11.92 -6.01 16.55
N GLU A 94 -11.07 -6.79 15.88
CA GLU A 94 -11.03 -6.90 14.43
C GLU A 94 -12.02 -7.98 13.94
N VAL A 95 -12.30 -7.94 12.64
CA VAL A 95 -13.03 -8.93 11.83
C VAL A 95 -14.50 -9.22 12.14
N ALA A 96 -15.34 -8.91 11.14
CA ALA A 96 -16.71 -9.40 10.98
C ALA A 96 -16.82 -10.10 9.57
N PRO A 97 -17.99 -10.53 9.05
CA PRO A 97 -18.06 -11.62 8.07
C PRO A 97 -17.42 -11.30 6.70
N LEU A 98 -16.77 -12.32 6.13
CA LEU A 98 -16.16 -12.33 4.79
C LEU A 98 -17.14 -11.79 3.73
N TYR A 99 -16.74 -10.73 3.03
CA TYR A 99 -17.49 -10.22 1.88
C TYR A 99 -17.25 -11.11 0.65
N PRO A 100 -18.27 -11.78 0.09
CA PRO A 100 -18.04 -12.90 -0.84
C PRO A 100 -17.92 -12.49 -2.31
N LYS A 101 -17.98 -11.20 -2.67
CA LYS A 101 -18.02 -10.75 -4.07
C LYS A 101 -16.77 -9.95 -4.45
N PHE A 102 -16.18 -10.28 -5.60
CA PHE A 102 -14.98 -9.65 -6.17
C PHE A 102 -15.04 -9.61 -7.71
N GLU A 103 -16.19 -9.28 -8.28
CA GLU A 103 -16.41 -9.33 -9.74
C GLU A 103 -16.27 -7.95 -10.39
N THR A 104 -16.70 -6.89 -9.70
CA THR A 104 -16.77 -5.52 -10.21
C THR A 104 -15.92 -4.57 -9.38
N VAL A 105 -15.62 -3.37 -9.92
CA VAL A 105 -14.94 -2.32 -9.14
C VAL A 105 -15.76 -1.88 -7.93
N ASP A 106 -17.09 -1.95 -8.01
CA ASP A 106 -17.94 -1.67 -6.85
C ASP A 106 -17.75 -2.71 -5.74
N ASP A 107 -17.66 -4.00 -6.10
CA ASP A 107 -17.36 -5.06 -5.11
C ASP A 107 -15.99 -4.83 -4.45
N TYR A 108 -14.97 -4.44 -5.21
CA TYR A 108 -13.64 -4.13 -4.65
C TYR A 108 -13.66 -2.91 -3.73
N LEU A 109 -14.40 -1.85 -4.09
CA LEU A 109 -14.54 -0.66 -3.26
C LEU A 109 -15.29 -0.97 -1.96
N GLU A 110 -16.37 -1.76 -2.03
CA GLU A 110 -17.12 -2.21 -0.86
C GLU A 110 -16.24 -3.07 0.07
N ALA A 111 -15.46 -4.00 -0.49
CA ALA A 111 -14.54 -4.83 0.28
C ALA A 111 -13.44 -4.00 0.97
N LEU A 112 -12.84 -3.02 0.26
CA LEU A 112 -11.86 -2.11 0.84
C LEU A 112 -12.47 -1.21 1.92
N GLU A 113 -13.64 -0.64 1.66
CA GLU A 113 -14.35 0.20 2.63
C GLU A 113 -14.67 -0.59 3.90
N TYR A 114 -15.10 -1.84 3.75
CA TYR A 114 -15.35 -2.74 4.87
C TYR A 114 -14.09 -3.01 5.70
N CYS A 115 -12.98 -3.37 5.04
CA CYS A 115 -11.71 -3.60 5.74
C CYS A 115 -11.27 -2.32 6.46
N MET A 116 -11.32 -1.16 5.79
CA MET A 116 -11.00 0.14 6.40
C MET A 116 -11.87 0.45 7.63
N GLN A 117 -13.15 0.12 7.58
CA GLN A 117 -14.05 0.30 8.72
C GLN A 117 -13.68 -0.61 9.89
N SER A 118 -13.27 -1.85 9.61
CA SER A 118 -12.74 -2.80 10.62
C SER A 118 -11.48 -2.25 11.28
N GLU A 119 -10.47 -1.87 10.51
CA GLU A 119 -9.20 -1.29 11.02
C GLU A 119 -9.45 -0.03 11.85
N LEU A 120 -10.32 0.87 11.35
CA LEU A 120 -10.65 2.10 12.05
C LEU A 120 -11.39 1.83 13.37
N PHE A 121 -12.29 0.84 13.39
CA PHE A 121 -12.99 0.43 14.59
C PHE A 121 -12.02 -0.15 15.64
N ALA A 122 -11.08 -1.00 15.21
CA ALA A 122 -10.06 -1.59 16.08
C ALA A 122 -9.14 -0.52 16.65
N LYS A 123 -8.62 0.37 15.80
CA LYS A 123 -7.87 1.55 16.20
C LYS A 123 -8.60 2.36 17.28
N GLU A 124 -9.83 2.79 17.01
CA GLU A 124 -10.60 3.63 17.95
C GLU A 124 -10.86 2.89 19.28
N THR A 125 -11.12 1.59 19.23
CA THR A 125 -11.31 0.76 20.43
C THR A 125 -10.04 0.69 21.26
N TYR A 126 -8.89 0.45 20.63
CA TYR A 126 -7.60 0.40 21.30
C TYR A 126 -7.17 1.77 21.85
N GLU A 127 -7.46 2.88 21.18
CA GLU A 127 -7.24 4.23 21.71
C GLU A 127 -8.05 4.45 22.99
N VAL A 128 -9.31 4.02 23.03
CA VAL A 128 -10.15 4.13 24.23
C VAL A 128 -9.64 3.21 25.35
N LEU A 129 -9.20 1.99 25.03
CA LEU A 129 -8.58 1.07 25.99
C LEU A 129 -7.27 1.63 26.57
N ALA A 130 -6.42 2.27 25.77
CA ALA A 130 -5.20 2.91 26.23
C ALA A 130 -5.45 4.06 27.22
N LEU A 131 -6.61 4.72 27.12
CA LEU A 131 -7.05 5.76 28.05
C LEU A 131 -7.71 5.21 29.32
N LYS A 132 -8.42 4.08 29.21
CA LYS A 132 -9.24 3.51 30.30
C LYS A 132 -8.56 2.39 31.08
N ALA A 133 -7.48 1.79 30.57
CA ALA A 133 -6.88 0.64 31.21
C ALA A 133 -6.23 1.00 32.55
N GLU A 134 -6.48 0.19 33.57
CA GLU A 134 -5.96 0.42 34.93
C GLU A 134 -4.47 0.04 35.05
N ASN A 135 -4.02 -0.94 34.27
CA ASN A 135 -2.64 -1.39 34.23
C ASN A 135 -1.81 -0.56 33.23
N GLU A 136 -0.70 0.01 33.69
CA GLU A 136 0.16 0.90 32.89
C GLU A 136 0.80 0.18 31.68
N GLU A 137 1.23 -1.07 31.83
CA GLU A 137 1.81 -1.85 30.74
C GLU A 137 0.76 -2.19 29.67
N SER A 138 -0.47 -2.54 30.09
CA SER A 138 -1.61 -2.72 29.19
C SER A 138 -1.93 -1.43 28.42
N ARG A 139 -1.89 -0.26 29.08
CA ARG A 139 -2.11 1.03 28.40
C ARG A 139 -1.10 1.27 27.27
N VAL A 140 0.17 0.99 27.52
CA VAL A 140 1.23 1.13 26.50
C VAL A 140 0.99 0.15 25.35
N LEU A 141 0.66 -1.11 25.64
CA LEU A 141 0.38 -2.10 24.61
C LEU A 141 -0.83 -1.72 23.74
N PHE A 142 -1.94 -1.28 24.34
CA PHE A 142 -3.10 -0.80 23.58
C PHE A 142 -2.77 0.40 22.69
N ALA A 143 -1.93 1.33 23.14
CA ALA A 143 -1.50 2.45 22.30
C ALA A 143 -0.64 1.98 21.11
N GLN A 144 0.14 0.92 21.27
CA GLN A 144 0.91 0.33 20.18
C GLN A 144 0.01 -0.38 19.16
N LEU A 145 -0.96 -1.17 19.64
CA LEU A 145 -1.95 -1.84 18.77
C LEU A 145 -2.74 -0.80 17.97
N ALA A 146 -3.21 0.28 18.59
CA ALA A 146 -3.89 1.36 17.89
C ALA A 146 -3.07 1.98 16.74
N GLU A 147 -1.74 2.05 16.85
CA GLU A 147 -0.89 2.57 15.77
C GLU A 147 -0.72 1.54 14.64
N MET A 148 -0.70 0.24 14.95
CA MET A 148 -0.69 -0.84 13.94
C MET A 148 -1.96 -0.78 13.07
N GLU A 149 -3.14 -0.78 13.71
CA GLU A 149 -4.45 -0.66 13.03
C GLU A 149 -4.55 0.61 12.17
N LYS A 150 -3.93 1.70 12.62
CA LYS A 150 -3.90 2.96 11.86
C LYS A 150 -3.07 2.83 10.59
N ASP A 151 -1.92 2.16 10.65
CA ASP A 151 -1.07 1.94 9.49
C ASP A 151 -1.75 1.03 8.46
N HIS A 152 -2.43 -0.03 8.93
CA HIS A 152 -3.32 -0.89 8.13
C HIS A 152 -4.44 -0.08 7.44
N TYR A 153 -5.19 0.73 8.21
CA TYR A 153 -6.22 1.62 7.66
C TYR A 153 -5.67 2.54 6.56
N LEU A 154 -4.54 3.20 6.80
CA LEU A 154 -3.93 4.11 5.84
C LEU A 154 -3.47 3.37 4.58
N ARG A 155 -2.98 2.13 4.72
CA ARG A 155 -2.57 1.29 3.59
C ARG A 155 -3.75 0.94 2.69
N LEU A 156 -4.85 0.46 3.27
CA LEU A 156 -6.09 0.15 2.55
C LEU A 156 -6.65 1.41 1.86
N LYS A 157 -6.69 2.53 2.60
CA LYS A 157 -7.21 3.80 2.12
C LYS A 157 -6.53 4.28 0.84
N LYS A 158 -5.22 4.05 0.67
CA LYS A 158 -4.51 4.46 -0.55
C LYS A 158 -5.06 3.81 -1.81
N LEU A 159 -5.34 2.50 -1.76
CA LEU A 159 -5.93 1.81 -2.91
C LEU A 159 -7.40 2.18 -3.08
N TYR A 160 -8.15 2.33 -1.99
CA TYR A 160 -9.53 2.80 -2.03
C TYR A 160 -9.64 4.18 -2.70
N ASP A 161 -8.80 5.14 -2.31
CA ASP A 161 -8.78 6.49 -2.88
C ASP A 161 -8.42 6.45 -4.37
N LEU A 162 -7.47 5.59 -4.77
CA LEU A 162 -7.08 5.40 -6.17
C LEU A 162 -8.25 4.86 -7.01
N LEU A 163 -8.89 3.77 -6.58
CA LEU A 163 -10.01 3.20 -7.33
C LEU A 163 -11.21 4.15 -7.35
N THR A 164 -11.42 4.91 -6.27
CA THR A 164 -12.47 5.94 -6.21
C THR A 164 -12.19 7.10 -7.16
N SER A 165 -10.93 7.53 -7.33
CA SER A 165 -10.58 8.62 -8.24
C SER A 165 -10.88 8.23 -9.70
N PHE A 166 -10.55 7.01 -10.10
CA PHE A 166 -10.92 6.43 -11.40
C PHE A 166 -12.45 6.33 -11.57
N LYS A 167 -13.16 5.75 -10.61
CA LYS A 167 -14.64 5.65 -10.66
C LYS A 167 -15.31 7.01 -10.84
N ARG A 168 -14.83 8.06 -10.17
CA ARG A 168 -15.36 9.43 -10.31
C ARG A 168 -15.17 10.00 -11.71
N GLN A 169 -14.09 9.64 -12.39
CA GLN A 169 -13.82 10.01 -13.77
C GLN A 169 -14.58 9.14 -14.78
N LYS A 170 -15.37 8.16 -14.31
CA LYS A 170 -16.04 7.12 -15.12
C LYS A 170 -15.05 6.34 -15.99
N LEU A 171 -13.82 6.19 -15.50
CA LEU A 171 -12.77 5.38 -16.08
C LEU A 171 -12.51 4.23 -15.12
N LEU A 172 -12.42 3.01 -15.62
CA LEU A 172 -11.75 1.95 -14.86
C LEU A 172 -10.23 2.11 -15.02
N PRO A 173 -9.40 1.71 -14.04
CA PRO A 173 -7.93 1.73 -14.21
C PRO A 173 -7.46 0.96 -15.46
N GLU A 174 -8.26 -0.02 -15.89
CA GLU A 174 -7.99 -0.84 -17.06
C GLU A 174 -8.39 -0.14 -18.37
N GLU A 175 -9.28 0.85 -18.31
CA GLU A 175 -9.70 1.67 -19.45
C GLU A 175 -8.80 2.90 -19.63
N LEU A 176 -7.69 2.95 -18.88
CA LEU A 176 -6.69 3.99 -19.01
C LEU A 176 -6.08 3.95 -20.41
N GLU A 177 -6.15 5.08 -21.10
CA GLU A 177 -5.53 5.23 -22.42
C GLU A 177 -4.00 5.20 -22.30
N PRO A 178 -3.28 4.68 -23.30
CA PRO A 178 -1.83 4.81 -23.35
C PRO A 178 -1.37 6.27 -23.24
N GLY A 179 -0.40 6.54 -22.37
CA GLY A 179 -0.02 7.91 -22.06
C GLY A 179 0.95 8.07 -20.90
N GLY A 180 1.06 9.31 -20.41
CA GLY A 180 1.93 9.68 -19.29
C GLY A 180 1.12 10.15 -18.09
N TYR A 181 1.41 9.58 -16.91
CA TYR A 181 0.67 9.78 -15.68
C TYR A 181 1.59 10.21 -14.53
N LEU A 182 1.14 11.17 -13.73
CA LEU A 182 1.88 11.71 -12.60
C LEU A 182 1.19 11.36 -11.27
N PHE A 183 1.98 10.80 -10.34
CA PHE A 183 1.54 10.38 -9.02
C PHE A 183 2.28 11.15 -7.92
N LYS A 184 1.50 11.66 -6.95
CA LYS A 184 2.03 12.23 -5.70
C LYS A 184 2.38 11.14 -4.67
N ASP A 185 1.65 10.02 -4.69
CA ASP A 185 1.88 8.88 -3.81
C ASP A 185 2.47 7.70 -4.58
N ARG A 186 3.67 7.28 -4.19
CA ARG A 186 4.38 6.15 -4.80
C ARG A 186 3.59 4.85 -4.78
N THR A 187 2.90 4.58 -3.68
CA THR A 187 2.09 3.38 -3.46
C THR A 187 0.98 3.29 -4.51
N LYS A 188 0.30 4.42 -4.78
CA LYS A 188 -0.75 4.50 -5.81
C LYS A 188 -0.18 4.24 -7.20
N ALA A 189 0.99 4.80 -7.51
CA ALA A 189 1.68 4.56 -8.78
C ALA A 189 1.98 3.06 -8.99
N ARG A 190 2.44 2.38 -7.92
CA ARG A 190 2.70 0.93 -7.96
C ARG A 190 1.43 0.10 -8.11
N TYR A 191 0.34 0.48 -7.44
CA TYR A 191 -0.94 -0.20 -7.60
C TYR A 191 -1.51 -0.04 -9.01
N LEU A 192 -1.41 1.14 -9.63
CA LEU A 192 -1.78 1.29 -11.03
C LEU A 192 -0.91 0.41 -11.94
N LEU A 193 0.41 0.36 -11.70
CA LEU A 193 1.28 -0.53 -12.47
C LEU A 193 0.81 -1.99 -12.41
N LEU A 194 0.46 -2.48 -11.20
CA LEU A 194 -0.07 -3.83 -11.01
C LEU A 194 -1.36 -4.06 -11.82
N ASP A 195 -2.28 -3.11 -11.79
CA ASP A 195 -3.54 -3.20 -12.54
C ASP A 195 -3.38 -3.11 -14.06
N LEU A 196 -2.27 -2.55 -14.54
CA LEU A 196 -1.93 -2.50 -15.97
C LEU A 196 -1.19 -3.76 -16.45
N LEU A 197 -0.72 -4.64 -15.55
CA LEU A 197 0.02 -5.86 -15.92
C LEU A 197 -0.77 -6.78 -16.88
N PRO A 198 -2.06 -7.08 -16.65
CA PRO A 198 -2.79 -7.99 -17.53
C PRO A 198 -2.92 -7.51 -18.98
N LYS A 199 -2.76 -6.21 -19.23
CA LYS A 199 -2.81 -5.58 -20.56
C LYS A 199 -1.42 -5.30 -21.13
N SER A 200 -0.38 -5.48 -20.33
CA SER A 200 0.99 -5.16 -20.68
C SER A 200 1.78 -6.43 -20.97
N LYS A 201 2.69 -6.37 -21.96
CA LYS A 201 3.63 -7.45 -22.24
C LYS A 201 4.75 -7.50 -21.21
N GLU A 202 5.19 -6.33 -20.76
CA GLU A 202 6.29 -6.17 -19.81
C GLU A 202 6.01 -4.97 -18.90
N ALA A 203 6.59 -5.03 -17.70
CA ALA A 203 6.58 -3.94 -16.75
C ALA A 203 8.00 -3.64 -16.28
N HIS A 204 8.36 -2.36 -16.21
CA HIS A 204 9.68 -1.90 -15.79
C HIS A 204 9.54 -0.84 -14.69
N VAL A 205 10.29 -1.00 -13.59
CA VAL A 205 10.28 -0.06 -12.47
C VAL A 205 11.69 0.49 -12.27
N PHE A 206 11.84 1.80 -12.47
CA PHE A 206 13.07 2.55 -12.25
C PHE A 206 12.97 3.25 -10.90
N THR A 207 13.72 2.77 -9.91
CA THR A 207 13.61 3.26 -8.53
C THR A 207 14.96 3.53 -7.90
N ARG A 208 15.00 4.47 -6.94
CA ARG A 208 16.15 4.68 -6.07
C ARG A 208 16.13 3.76 -4.84
N GLU A 209 15.01 3.10 -4.57
CA GLU A 209 14.86 2.16 -3.47
C GLU A 209 15.70 0.90 -3.68
N ASN A 210 15.94 0.16 -2.59
CA ASN A 210 16.61 -1.14 -2.67
C ASN A 210 15.77 -2.10 -3.54
N PRO A 211 16.32 -2.66 -4.63
CA PRO A 211 15.59 -3.54 -5.55
C PRO A 211 14.99 -4.79 -4.91
N GLU A 212 15.62 -5.34 -3.86
CA GLU A 212 15.09 -6.49 -3.12
C GLU A 212 13.82 -6.09 -2.37
N LYS A 213 13.84 -4.94 -1.69
CA LYS A 213 12.65 -4.39 -1.01
C LYS A 213 11.54 -4.03 -2.01
N THR A 214 11.90 -3.51 -3.17
CA THR A 214 10.92 -3.21 -4.23
C THR A 214 10.28 -4.49 -4.77
N ARG A 215 11.07 -5.55 -5.00
CA ARG A 215 10.56 -6.85 -5.46
C ARG A 215 9.64 -7.47 -4.44
N GLU A 216 10.07 -7.45 -3.19
CA GLU A 216 9.27 -7.92 -2.05
C GLU A 216 7.94 -7.18 -1.99
N TRP A 217 7.94 -5.85 -2.13
CA TRP A 217 6.72 -5.06 -2.14
C TRP A 217 5.76 -5.49 -3.26
N PHE A 218 6.26 -5.71 -4.48
CA PHE A 218 5.39 -6.05 -5.61
C PHE A 218 4.81 -7.46 -5.54
N LYS A 219 5.43 -8.40 -4.80
CA LYS A 219 5.01 -9.82 -4.75
C LYS A 219 4.92 -10.47 -6.14
N ARG A 220 5.77 -9.99 -7.06
CA ARG A 220 5.77 -10.35 -8.49
C ARG A 220 7.21 -10.41 -8.99
N ASP A 221 7.56 -11.51 -9.65
CA ASP A 221 8.89 -11.73 -10.24
C ASP A 221 8.97 -11.34 -11.71
N ASP A 222 7.83 -11.12 -12.36
CA ASP A 222 7.69 -10.74 -13.77
C ASP A 222 7.82 -9.22 -14.02
N ILE A 223 8.10 -8.45 -12.97
CA ILE A 223 8.38 -7.01 -13.06
C ILE A 223 9.88 -6.77 -13.12
N ASN A 224 10.34 -6.11 -14.17
CA ASN A 224 11.74 -5.73 -14.35
C ASN A 224 12.09 -4.54 -13.46
N ILE A 225 12.67 -4.81 -12.29
CA ILE A 225 13.13 -3.76 -11.37
C ILE A 225 14.56 -3.33 -11.71
N VAL A 226 14.71 -2.06 -12.05
CA VAL A 226 15.99 -1.43 -12.38
C VAL A 226 16.37 -0.43 -11.29
N TRP A 227 17.56 -0.66 -10.68
CA TRP A 227 18.06 0.25 -9.68
C TRP A 227 18.70 1.48 -10.32
N VAL A 228 18.13 2.65 -10.08
CA VAL A 228 18.71 3.90 -10.55
C VAL A 228 19.86 4.25 -9.62
N THR A 229 21.12 4.09 -10.00
CA THR A 229 22.29 4.35 -9.14
C THR A 229 23.57 4.53 -9.95
N ASN A 230 24.53 5.29 -9.42
CA ASN A 230 25.87 5.42 -10.03
C ASN A 230 26.74 4.17 -9.84
N LEU A 231 26.27 3.18 -9.05
CA LEU A 231 26.98 1.91 -8.91
C LEU A 231 26.86 1.10 -10.20
N PRO A 232 27.98 0.68 -10.83
CA PRO A 232 27.93 -0.17 -12.01
C PRO A 232 27.36 -1.56 -11.68
N GLY A 233 26.79 -2.24 -12.67
CA GLY A 233 26.32 -3.62 -12.54
C GLY A 233 25.07 -3.93 -13.36
N LYS A 234 24.73 -5.21 -13.48
CA LYS A 234 23.50 -5.68 -14.14
C LYS A 234 22.26 -5.20 -13.36
N GLY A 235 21.20 -4.82 -14.07
CA GLY A 235 19.95 -4.33 -13.47
C GLY A 235 20.07 -2.95 -12.83
N ARG A 236 21.05 -2.15 -13.26
CA ARG A 236 21.31 -0.80 -12.74
C ARG A 236 21.44 0.18 -13.89
N ILE A 237 21.05 1.43 -13.64
CA ILE A 237 21.24 2.55 -14.56
C ILE A 237 21.63 3.80 -13.77
N SER A 238 22.60 4.58 -14.24
CA SER A 238 22.91 5.84 -13.55
C SER A 238 21.78 6.86 -13.77
N PRO A 239 21.51 7.76 -12.79
CA PRO A 239 20.55 8.85 -12.98
C PRO A 239 20.83 9.66 -14.26
N LYS A 240 22.12 9.91 -14.55
CA LYS A 240 22.55 10.60 -15.76
C LYS A 240 22.15 9.81 -17.03
N MET A 241 22.45 8.52 -17.08
CA MET A 241 22.07 7.67 -18.22
C MET A 241 20.55 7.54 -18.36
N LEU A 242 19.80 7.56 -17.27
CA LEU A 242 18.33 7.56 -17.30
C LEU A 242 17.82 8.85 -17.97
N ALA A 243 18.33 10.01 -17.56
CA ALA A 243 17.96 11.30 -18.14
C ALA A 243 18.42 11.45 -19.61
N GLU A 244 19.56 10.87 -19.96
CA GLU A 244 20.15 10.88 -21.30
C GLU A 244 19.76 9.63 -22.13
N SER A 245 18.79 8.82 -21.67
CA SER A 245 18.47 7.54 -22.30
C SER A 245 17.74 7.73 -23.63
N ASP A 246 18.52 8.02 -24.67
CA ASP A 246 18.00 8.10 -26.05
C ASP A 246 17.65 6.72 -26.62
N GLY A 247 18.17 5.63 -26.02
CA GLY A 247 18.01 4.27 -26.54
C GLY A 247 17.28 3.28 -25.62
N PHE A 248 17.69 3.14 -24.35
CA PHE A 248 17.20 2.03 -23.52
C PHE A 248 15.73 2.16 -23.14
N LEU A 249 15.32 3.25 -22.49
CA LEU A 249 13.92 3.46 -22.08
C LEU A 249 13.00 3.62 -23.30
N CYS A 250 13.46 4.36 -24.32
CA CYS A 250 12.75 4.51 -25.58
C CYS A 250 12.48 3.14 -26.21
N GLY A 251 13.53 2.31 -26.36
CA GLY A 251 13.42 0.97 -26.93
C GLY A 251 12.59 -0.01 -26.10
N VAL A 252 12.47 0.20 -24.78
CA VAL A 252 11.54 -0.55 -23.92
C VAL A 252 10.09 -0.17 -24.25
N LEU A 253 9.76 1.13 -24.26
CA LEU A 253 8.40 1.59 -24.55
C LEU A 253 7.94 1.28 -25.98
N GLU A 254 8.85 1.30 -26.96
CA GLU A 254 8.57 0.99 -28.37
C GLU A 254 8.07 -0.44 -28.63
N GLN A 255 8.25 -1.37 -27.68
CA GLN A 255 7.80 -2.77 -27.80
C GLN A 255 6.27 -2.94 -27.77
N ARG A 256 5.55 -1.83 -27.56
CA ARG A 256 4.09 -1.71 -27.46
C ARG A 256 3.48 -2.45 -26.27
N ASN A 257 2.51 -1.82 -25.62
CA ASN A 257 1.82 -2.34 -24.44
C ASN A 257 2.82 -2.65 -23.30
N VAL A 258 3.72 -1.72 -23.02
CA VAL A 258 4.66 -1.82 -21.89
C VAL A 258 4.29 -0.77 -20.84
N VAL A 259 4.40 -1.11 -19.56
CA VAL A 259 4.27 -0.12 -18.48
C VAL A 259 5.63 0.20 -17.88
N VAL A 260 6.00 1.47 -17.84
CA VAL A 260 7.24 1.96 -17.22
C VAL A 260 6.89 2.87 -16.06
N LEU A 261 7.33 2.53 -14.86
CA LEU A 261 7.23 3.38 -13.68
C LEU A 261 8.60 3.99 -13.34
N ILE A 262 8.68 5.31 -13.32
CA ILE A 262 9.83 6.06 -12.80
C ILE A 262 9.48 6.59 -11.41
N GLU A 263 10.20 6.13 -10.39
CA GLU A 263 10.01 6.58 -9.01
C GLU A 263 11.06 7.60 -8.58
N ASN A 264 10.70 8.41 -7.59
CA ASN A 264 11.60 9.35 -6.90
C ASN A 264 12.12 10.45 -7.83
N PHE A 265 11.25 10.98 -8.68
CA PHE A 265 11.60 12.03 -9.64
C PHE A 265 12.31 13.20 -8.94
N GLU A 266 11.84 13.61 -7.76
CA GLU A 266 12.44 14.68 -6.95
C GLU A 266 13.91 14.41 -6.54
N ILE A 267 14.29 13.15 -6.37
CA ILE A 267 15.67 12.79 -6.05
C ILE A 267 16.52 12.78 -7.32
N LEU A 268 15.92 12.36 -8.44
CA LEU A 268 16.62 12.33 -9.73
C LEU A 268 16.95 13.75 -10.20
N THR A 269 16.03 14.71 -10.03
CA THR A 269 16.24 16.12 -10.41
C THR A 269 17.43 16.74 -9.68
N LEU A 270 17.62 16.41 -8.40
CA LEU A 270 18.78 16.84 -7.61
C LEU A 270 20.11 16.30 -8.15
N ILE A 271 20.12 15.12 -8.77
CA ILE A 271 21.35 14.47 -9.25
C ILE A 271 21.70 14.91 -10.68
N THR A 272 20.70 15.09 -11.54
CA THR A 272 20.94 15.41 -12.96
C THR A 272 20.75 16.88 -13.27
N ASP A 273 19.52 17.37 -13.07
CA ASP A 273 18.93 18.67 -13.41
C ASP A 273 17.47 18.42 -13.82
N PHE A 274 16.56 19.31 -13.42
CA PHE A 274 15.13 19.21 -13.72
C PHE A 274 14.86 19.22 -15.22
N ARG A 275 15.47 20.16 -15.96
CA ARG A 275 15.18 20.35 -17.38
C ARG A 275 15.48 19.10 -18.20
N LYS A 276 16.63 18.46 -17.95
CA LYS A 276 17.01 17.22 -18.64
C LYS A 276 16.04 16.07 -18.38
N LEU A 277 15.62 15.90 -17.13
CA LEU A 277 14.66 14.85 -16.79
C LEU A 277 13.27 15.14 -17.34
N PHE A 278 12.85 16.40 -17.33
CA PHE A 278 11.61 16.83 -17.94
C PHE A 278 11.60 16.53 -19.44
N GLU A 279 12.65 16.92 -20.18
CA GLU A 279 12.80 16.60 -21.61
C GLU A 279 12.76 15.08 -21.87
N CYS A 280 13.38 14.27 -20.99
CA CYS A 280 13.29 12.81 -21.05
C CYS A 280 11.86 12.31 -20.83
N VAL A 281 11.18 12.75 -19.78
CA VAL A 281 9.80 12.36 -19.47
C VAL A 281 8.83 12.74 -20.58
N SER A 282 8.91 13.97 -21.12
CA SER A 282 8.08 14.40 -22.26
C SER A 282 8.28 13.49 -23.46
N ARG A 283 9.53 13.15 -23.81
CA ARG A 283 9.81 12.23 -24.90
C ARG A 283 9.25 10.83 -24.64
N LEU A 284 9.46 10.28 -23.44
CA LEU A 284 8.95 8.96 -23.08
C LEU A 284 7.42 8.93 -23.12
N ARG A 285 6.75 10.01 -22.71
CA ARG A 285 5.30 10.15 -22.82
C ARG A 285 4.84 10.09 -24.28
N ASP A 286 5.51 10.81 -25.18
CA ASP A 286 5.16 10.77 -26.61
C ASP A 286 5.33 9.38 -27.22
N ILE A 287 6.41 8.67 -26.84
CA ILE A 287 6.63 7.28 -27.25
C ILE A 287 5.55 6.37 -26.68
N ALA A 288 5.16 6.56 -25.42
CA ALA A 288 4.12 5.79 -24.75
C ALA A 288 2.79 5.90 -25.51
N VAL A 289 2.36 7.12 -25.85
CA VAL A 289 1.16 7.37 -26.66
C VAL A 289 1.25 6.68 -28.04
N ASN A 290 2.36 6.85 -28.75
CA ASN A 290 2.53 6.31 -30.10
C ASN A 290 2.60 4.77 -30.15
N SER A 291 3.15 4.15 -29.11
CA SER A 291 3.36 2.71 -29.03
C SER A 291 2.20 1.95 -28.34
N GLY A 292 1.24 2.66 -27.74
CA GLY A 292 0.21 2.02 -26.92
C GLY A 292 0.76 1.53 -25.56
N SER A 293 1.77 2.22 -25.03
CA SER A 293 2.44 1.92 -23.76
C SER A 293 2.09 2.97 -22.69
N TYR A 294 2.49 2.73 -21.45
CA TYR A 294 2.18 3.58 -20.30
C TYR A 294 3.45 4.06 -19.61
N LEU A 295 3.54 5.36 -19.36
CA LEU A 295 4.56 5.97 -18.52
C LEU A 295 3.92 6.46 -17.22
N LEU A 296 4.32 5.89 -16.09
CA LEU A 296 3.95 6.34 -14.76
C LEU A 296 5.14 7.05 -14.14
N VAL A 297 4.94 8.23 -13.56
CA VAL A 297 5.97 9.00 -12.88
C VAL A 297 5.51 9.30 -11.46
N HIS A 298 6.28 8.90 -10.47
CA HIS A 298 6.07 9.29 -9.08
C HIS A 298 7.03 10.42 -8.69
N ALA A 299 6.46 11.52 -8.19
CA ALA A 299 7.18 12.68 -7.70
C ALA A 299 6.53 13.23 -6.43
N LYS A 300 7.32 13.51 -5.39
CA LYS A 300 6.82 14.18 -4.19
C LYS A 300 6.55 15.66 -4.46
N ARG A 301 5.29 16.08 -4.40
CA ARG A 301 4.85 17.47 -4.66
C ARG A 301 5.60 18.47 -3.79
N GLU A 302 5.80 18.16 -2.53
CA GLU A 302 6.39 19.05 -1.52
C GLU A 302 7.90 19.23 -1.71
N ALA A 303 8.54 18.36 -2.52
CA ALA A 303 9.97 18.39 -2.79
C ALA A 303 10.33 19.12 -4.09
N LEU A 304 9.34 19.51 -4.91
CA LEU A 304 9.54 20.24 -6.16
C LEU A 304 9.00 21.66 -6.06
N GLY A 305 9.64 22.59 -6.78
CA GLY A 305 9.17 23.97 -6.87
C GLY A 305 7.82 24.07 -7.58
N GLU A 306 7.04 25.13 -7.31
CA GLU A 306 5.73 25.32 -7.93
C GLU A 306 5.78 25.31 -9.47
N LYS A 307 6.81 25.96 -10.03
CA LYS A 307 7.04 26.00 -11.49
C LYS A 307 7.34 24.60 -12.05
N GLU A 308 8.19 23.83 -11.38
CA GLU A 308 8.59 22.50 -11.81
C GLU A 308 7.39 21.54 -11.78
N TRP A 309 6.58 21.63 -10.73
CA TRP A 309 5.35 20.85 -10.61
C TRP A 309 4.35 21.19 -11.72
N ALA A 310 4.08 22.49 -11.94
CA ALA A 310 3.15 22.93 -12.98
C ALA A 310 3.58 22.49 -14.40
N LEU A 311 4.89 22.41 -14.66
CA LEU A 311 5.41 21.86 -15.91
C LEU A 311 5.10 20.36 -16.04
N LEU A 312 5.32 19.58 -14.98
CA LEU A 312 4.96 18.14 -14.99
C LEU A 312 3.47 17.93 -15.21
N GLU A 313 2.60 18.69 -14.54
CA GLU A 313 1.14 18.63 -14.72
C GLU A 313 0.69 19.03 -16.13
N SER A 314 1.46 19.86 -16.83
CA SER A 314 1.16 20.23 -18.22
C SER A 314 1.50 19.12 -19.22
N GLU A 315 2.35 18.17 -18.84
CA GLU A 315 2.84 17.08 -19.70
C GLU A 315 2.24 15.71 -19.36
N LEU A 316 1.87 15.50 -18.09
CA LEU A 316 1.40 14.23 -17.55
C LEU A 316 0.05 14.42 -16.90
N GLU A 317 -0.83 13.44 -17.09
CA GLU A 317 -2.13 13.40 -16.44
C GLU A 317 -1.98 13.06 -14.94
N VAL A 318 -2.48 13.93 -14.08
CA VAL A 318 -2.37 13.75 -12.63
C VAL A 318 -3.38 12.71 -12.15
N VAL A 319 -2.87 11.70 -11.45
CA VAL A 319 -3.70 10.70 -10.77
C VAL A 319 -3.58 10.92 -9.27
N ASP A 320 -4.72 11.21 -8.63
CA ASP A 320 -4.79 11.58 -7.21
C ASP A 320 -4.85 10.40 -6.24
#